data_AF-A0A1Y4F4G1-F1
#
_entry.id   AF-A0A1Y4F4G1-F1
#
_cell.length_a   1.000
_cell.length_b   1.000
_cell.length_c   1.000
_cell.angle_alpha   90.00
_cell.angle_beta   90.00
_cell.angle_gamma   90.00
#
_symmetry.space_group_name_H-M   'P 1'
#
loop_
_entity.id
_entity.type
_entity.pdbx_description
1 polymer ?
#
loop_
_entity_poly.entity_id
_entity_poly.type
_entity_poly.pdbx_seq_one_letter_code
_entity_poly.pdbx_strand_id
1 'polypeptide(L)'
;MNQAVAAKGNSKVQKMAQTALFMALIVLMAFTPFLGYIPLGFTRATIIHVPVILGSLLLGPKKGALLGGVFGLTSFVNNTINPTVTSFVFTPFYTLGEFQGGIGSLIICFIPRILTGVVPYYVYQLFLKKGKKDVSAPGLVCAGFSGALTNTLLVMNLIFLFFREGYAAANGVAETAVYGFILSIIGMNGIPEAIVAAILTVLIGKVLLNKKVRSKIGF
;
A
#
# COMPACT_ATOMS: atom_id res chain seq x y z
N MET A 1 -21.25 37.65 20.63
CA MET A 1 -21.30 36.21 20.99
C MET A 1 -21.89 35.44 19.81
N ASN A 2 -21.08 35.02 18.84
CA ASN A 2 -21.54 34.13 17.77
C ASN A 2 -20.86 32.78 17.97
N GLN A 3 -21.50 31.91 18.76
CA GLN A 3 -21.19 30.50 18.70
C GLN A 3 -21.65 30.02 17.32
N ALA A 4 -20.69 29.88 16.41
CA ALA A 4 -20.88 29.09 15.20
C ALA A 4 -21.39 27.73 15.65
N VAL A 5 -22.60 27.39 15.22
CA VAL A 5 -23.18 26.06 15.32
C VAL A 5 -22.21 25.13 14.60
N ALA A 6 -21.30 24.53 15.37
CA ALA A 6 -20.47 23.44 14.89
C ALA A 6 -21.45 22.33 14.53
N ALA A 7 -21.70 22.14 13.24
CA ALA A 7 -22.44 21.01 12.74
C ALA A 7 -21.73 19.74 13.25
N LYS A 8 -22.24 19.19 14.35
CA LYS A 8 -21.78 17.93 14.92
C LYS A 8 -22.31 16.82 14.01
N GLY A 9 -21.72 16.73 12.82
CA GLY A 9 -22.04 15.70 11.84
C GLY A 9 -21.95 14.33 12.50
N ASN A 10 -22.92 13.47 12.21
CA ASN A 10 -22.94 12.11 12.73
C ASN A 10 -21.60 11.43 12.43
N SER A 11 -20.81 11.12 13.46
CA SER A 11 -19.42 10.67 13.33
C SER A 11 -19.25 9.48 12.38
N LYS A 12 -20.30 8.68 12.20
CA LYS A 12 -20.35 7.54 11.27
C LYS A 12 -20.37 7.98 9.80
N VAL A 13 -21.19 8.97 9.46
CA VAL A 13 -21.31 9.52 8.09
C VAL A 13 -20.01 10.21 7.68
N GLN A 14 -19.42 10.98 8.58
CA GLN A 14 -18.14 11.63 8.36
C GLN A 14 -17.00 10.62 8.13
N LYS A 15 -16.94 9.59 8.98
CA LYS A 15 -16.03 8.46 8.83
C LYS A 15 -16.24 7.74 7.50
N MET A 16 -17.46 7.60 7.02
CA MET A 16 -17.77 6.99 5.73
C MET A 16 -17.24 7.87 4.58
N ALA A 17 -17.55 9.17 4.60
CA ALA A 17 -17.09 10.13 3.61
C ALA A 17 -15.55 10.21 3.51
N GLN A 18 -14.85 10.22 4.65
CA GLN A 18 -13.38 10.19 4.67
C GLN A 18 -12.81 8.91 4.05
N THR A 19 -13.44 7.76 4.33
CA THR A 19 -13.00 6.49 3.73
C THR A 19 -13.24 6.50 2.22
N ALA A 20 -14.37 7.05 1.77
CA ALA A 20 -14.67 7.24 0.35
C ALA A 20 -13.65 8.18 -0.33
N LEU A 21 -13.23 9.26 0.35
CA LEU A 21 -12.22 10.17 -0.18
C LEU A 21 -10.85 9.50 -0.35
N PHE A 22 -10.41 8.71 0.64
CA PHE A 22 -9.19 7.92 0.49
C PHE A 22 -9.32 6.84 -0.60
N MET A 23 -10.48 6.18 -0.71
CA MET A 23 -10.73 5.23 -1.82
C MET A 23 -10.66 5.91 -3.18
N ALA A 24 -11.31 7.07 -3.33
CA ALA A 24 -11.28 7.86 -4.56
C ALA A 24 -9.85 8.29 -4.93
N LEU A 25 -9.05 8.71 -3.93
CA LEU A 25 -7.65 9.04 -4.13
C LEU A 25 -6.83 7.83 -4.60
N ILE A 26 -7.02 6.66 -3.98
CA ILE A 26 -6.35 5.40 -4.37
C ILE A 26 -6.70 5.04 -5.82
N VAL A 27 -7.98 5.11 -6.19
CA VAL A 27 -8.45 4.83 -7.55
C VAL A 27 -7.86 5.83 -8.53
N LEU A 28 -7.91 7.13 -8.23
CA LEU A 28 -7.32 8.17 -9.07
C LEU A 28 -5.83 7.95 -9.30
N MET A 29 -5.07 7.63 -8.24
CA MET A 29 -3.64 7.33 -8.36
C MET A 29 -3.39 6.05 -9.16
N ALA A 30 -4.24 5.04 -9.04
CA ALA A 30 -4.09 3.78 -9.75
C ALA A 30 -4.31 3.92 -11.27
N PHE A 31 -5.22 4.80 -11.68
CA PHE A 31 -5.54 5.02 -13.10
C PHE A 31 -4.77 6.21 -13.72
N THR A 32 -4.10 7.03 -12.91
CA THR A 32 -3.20 8.07 -13.41
C THR A 32 -1.79 7.50 -13.62
N PRO A 33 -1.27 7.48 -14.86
CA PRO A 33 0.09 7.00 -15.13
C PRO A 33 1.13 7.80 -14.33
N PHE A 34 2.22 7.13 -13.89
CA PHE A 34 3.34 7.72 -13.14
C PHE A 34 3.05 8.27 -11.74
N LEU A 35 1.78 8.39 -11.34
CA LEU A 35 1.41 8.90 -10.01
C LEU A 35 1.26 7.78 -8.98
N GLY A 36 0.57 6.69 -9.33
CA GLY A 36 0.39 5.54 -8.44
C GLY A 36 1.32 4.37 -8.72
N TYR A 37 1.52 4.06 -10.00
CA TYR A 37 2.41 3.01 -10.48
C TYR A 37 3.47 3.61 -11.41
N ILE A 38 4.73 3.50 -11.04
CA ILE A 38 5.88 3.95 -11.84
C ILE A 38 6.49 2.71 -12.51
N PRO A 39 6.41 2.57 -13.84
CA PRO A 39 7.00 1.43 -14.54
C PRO A 39 8.53 1.55 -14.53
N LEU A 40 9.18 0.64 -13.81
CA LEU A 40 10.63 0.49 -13.74
C LEU A 40 11.00 -0.78 -14.51
N GLY A 41 10.87 -0.72 -15.85
CA GLY A 41 11.23 -1.80 -16.78
C GLY A 41 10.53 -3.13 -16.49
N PHE A 42 11.13 -3.94 -15.62
CA PHE A 42 10.69 -5.29 -15.24
C PHE A 42 9.64 -5.32 -14.14
N THR A 43 9.51 -4.24 -13.36
CA THR A 43 8.57 -4.14 -12.22
C THR A 43 7.96 -2.75 -12.14
N ARG A 44 6.89 -2.60 -11.35
CA ARG A 44 6.25 -1.30 -11.10
C ARG A 44 6.51 -0.88 -9.67
N ALA A 45 7.16 0.26 -9.48
CA ALA A 45 7.21 0.89 -8.16
C ALA A 45 5.84 1.49 -7.83
N THR A 46 5.45 1.42 -6.56
CA THR A 46 4.12 1.83 -6.08
C THR A 46 4.21 3.00 -5.12
N ILE A 47 3.31 3.98 -5.22
CA ILE A 47 3.16 5.06 -4.22
C ILE A 47 1.79 4.98 -3.53
N ILE A 48 0.86 4.20 -4.09
CA ILE A 48 -0.53 4.03 -3.59
C ILE A 48 -0.58 3.49 -2.15
N HIS A 49 0.45 2.80 -1.69
CA HIS A 49 0.52 2.35 -0.31
C HIS A 49 0.57 3.53 0.69
N VAL A 50 1.05 4.71 0.31
CA VAL A 50 1.12 5.90 1.18
C VAL A 50 -0.27 6.39 1.63
N PRO A 51 -1.24 6.68 0.74
CA PRO A 51 -2.59 7.03 1.18
C PRO A 51 -3.29 5.89 1.92
N VAL A 52 -2.98 4.62 1.63
CA VAL A 52 -3.48 3.47 2.41
C VAL A 52 -2.94 3.50 3.85
N ILE A 53 -1.63 3.74 4.02
CA ILE A 53 -0.98 3.89 5.33
C ILE A 53 -1.61 5.06 6.09
N LEU A 54 -1.69 6.24 5.48
CA LEU A 54 -2.27 7.43 6.11
C LEU A 54 -3.74 7.22 6.49
N GLY A 55 -4.54 6.64 5.59
CA GLY A 55 -5.94 6.30 5.86
C GLY A 55 -6.07 5.31 7.02
N SER A 56 -5.17 4.34 7.13
CA SER A 56 -5.11 3.40 8.26
C SER A 56 -4.78 4.11 9.58
N LEU A 57 -3.78 4.99 9.59
CA LEU A 57 -3.38 5.75 10.78
C LEU A 57 -4.49 6.69 11.28
N LEU A 58 -5.26 7.28 10.36
CA LEU A 58 -6.32 8.24 10.69
C LEU A 58 -7.65 7.58 11.05
N LEU A 59 -8.04 6.55 10.29
CA LEU A 59 -9.37 5.97 10.35
C LEU A 59 -9.42 4.61 11.09
N GLY A 60 -8.25 4.02 11.36
CA GLY A 60 -8.08 2.75 12.05
C GLY A 60 -7.89 1.54 11.13
N PRO A 61 -7.52 0.38 11.69
CA PRO A 61 -7.02 -0.78 10.95
C PRO A 61 -8.09 -1.44 10.09
N LYS A 62 -9.37 -1.45 10.53
CA LYS A 62 -10.47 -2.04 9.73
C LYS A 62 -10.68 -1.31 8.41
N LYS A 63 -10.58 0.02 8.43
CA LYS A 63 -10.71 0.84 7.22
C LYS A 63 -9.42 0.87 6.44
N GLY A 64 -8.27 0.84 7.10
CA GLY A 64 -6.98 0.60 6.45
C GLY A 64 -6.97 -0.70 5.65
N ALA A 65 -7.50 -1.80 6.20
CA ALA A 65 -7.69 -3.06 5.50
C ALA A 65 -8.59 -2.93 4.26
N LEU A 66 -9.71 -2.19 4.38
CA LEU A 66 -10.58 -1.89 3.25
C LEU A 66 -9.86 -1.09 2.15
N LEU A 67 -9.12 -0.04 2.52
CA LEU A 67 -8.32 0.76 1.59
C LEU A 67 -7.23 -0.09 0.93
N GLY A 68 -6.59 -0.98 1.69
CA GLY A 68 -5.67 -1.99 1.17
C GLY A 68 -6.35 -2.96 0.20
N GLY A 69 -7.58 -3.38 0.48
CA GLY A 69 -8.39 -4.18 -0.45
C GLY A 69 -8.67 -3.45 -1.77
N VAL A 70 -9.00 -2.16 -1.71
CA VAL A 70 -9.18 -1.32 -2.92
C VAL A 70 -7.87 -1.16 -3.68
N PHE A 71 -6.75 -1.01 -2.98
CA PHE A 71 -5.43 -1.03 -3.60
C PHE A 71 -5.13 -2.38 -4.29
N GLY A 72 -5.46 -3.50 -3.66
CA GLY A 72 -5.41 -4.83 -4.30
C GLY A 72 -6.27 -4.91 -5.54
N LEU A 73 -7.53 -4.49 -5.45
CA LEU A 73 -8.47 -4.52 -6.58
C LEU A 73 -7.98 -3.67 -7.76
N THR A 74 -7.53 -2.44 -7.49
CA THR A 74 -6.97 -1.57 -8.53
C THR A 74 -5.69 -2.15 -9.13
N SER A 75 -4.86 -2.83 -8.34
CA SER A 75 -3.68 -3.55 -8.83
C SER A 75 -4.06 -4.71 -9.74
N PHE A 76 -5.07 -5.49 -9.37
CA PHE A 76 -5.63 -6.59 -10.17
C PHE A 76 -6.18 -6.07 -11.52
N VAL A 77 -7.00 -5.02 -11.48
CA VAL A 77 -7.58 -4.41 -12.69
C VAL A 77 -6.48 -3.85 -13.58
N ASN A 78 -5.52 -3.10 -13.02
CA ASN A 78 -4.44 -2.52 -13.81
C ASN A 78 -3.52 -3.57 -14.44
N ASN A 79 -3.24 -4.69 -13.76
CA ASN A 79 -2.47 -5.79 -14.33
C ASN A 79 -3.24 -6.61 -15.38
N THR A 80 -4.58 -6.52 -15.37
CA THR A 80 -5.42 -7.17 -16.38
C THR A 80 -5.55 -6.30 -17.64
N ILE A 81 -5.71 -4.99 -17.49
CA ILE A 81 -5.89 -4.05 -18.61
C ILE A 81 -4.55 -3.62 -19.22
N ASN A 82 -3.54 -3.40 -18.39
CA ASN A 82 -2.20 -2.98 -18.82
C ASN A 82 -1.15 -4.03 -18.39
N PRO A 83 -1.13 -5.21 -19.04
CA PRO A 83 -0.24 -6.29 -18.63
C PRO A 83 1.23 -5.97 -18.89
N THR A 84 2.10 -6.47 -18.00
CA THR A 84 3.54 -6.57 -18.15
C THR A 84 3.95 -8.05 -18.18
N VAL A 85 5.22 -8.32 -18.48
CA VAL A 85 5.79 -9.69 -18.46
C VAL A 85 5.55 -10.45 -17.15
N THR A 86 5.39 -9.73 -16.03
CA THR A 86 5.17 -10.28 -14.69
C THR A 86 3.70 -10.21 -14.22
N SER A 87 2.76 -9.77 -15.06
CA SER A 87 1.36 -9.57 -14.65
C SER A 87 0.59 -10.85 -14.32
N PHE A 88 1.04 -12.02 -14.79
CA PHE A 88 0.41 -13.33 -14.47
C PHE A 88 0.41 -13.60 -12.95
N VAL A 89 1.36 -13.00 -12.22
CA VAL A 89 1.45 -13.15 -10.77
C VAL A 89 0.43 -12.26 -10.01
N PHE A 90 -0.20 -11.31 -10.69
CA PHE A 90 -1.16 -10.38 -10.08
C PHE A 90 -2.59 -10.54 -10.62
N THR A 91 -2.80 -11.32 -11.67
CA THR A 91 -4.14 -11.64 -12.18
C THR A 91 -4.20 -13.08 -12.72
N PRO A 92 -5.23 -13.88 -12.35
CA PRO A 92 -5.47 -15.20 -12.95
C PRO A 92 -5.84 -15.14 -14.43
N PHE A 93 -6.24 -13.98 -14.95
CA PHE A 93 -6.72 -13.81 -16.32
C PHE A 93 -5.60 -13.56 -17.34
N TYR A 94 -4.35 -13.48 -16.87
CA TYR A 94 -3.19 -13.30 -17.75
C TYR A 94 -2.36 -14.58 -17.81
N THR A 95 -2.10 -15.03 -19.03
CA THR A 95 -1.26 -16.17 -19.37
C THR A 95 -0.07 -15.67 -20.17
N LEU A 96 1.13 -16.13 -19.83
CA LEU A 96 2.34 -15.86 -20.60
C LEU A 96 2.97 -17.19 -21.00
N GLY A 97 2.75 -17.62 -22.23
CA GLY A 97 3.15 -18.95 -22.70
C GLY A 97 2.41 -20.06 -21.94
N GLU A 98 3.15 -21.01 -21.34
CA GLU A 98 2.58 -22.10 -20.53
C GLU A 98 2.24 -21.69 -19.08
N PHE A 99 2.58 -20.47 -18.66
CA PHE A 99 2.36 -20.02 -17.29
C PHE A 99 1.02 -19.30 -17.17
N GLN A 100 0.11 -19.92 -16.42
CA GLN A 100 -1.22 -19.38 -16.15
C GLN A 100 -1.28 -18.78 -14.75
N GLY A 101 -1.82 -17.56 -14.65
CA GLY A 101 -2.18 -17.00 -13.36
C GLY A 101 -3.18 -17.92 -12.64
N GLY A 102 -3.08 -18.01 -11.32
CA GLY A 102 -3.88 -18.94 -10.52
C GLY A 102 -4.53 -18.26 -9.32
N ILE A 103 -5.10 -19.06 -8.41
CA ILE A 103 -5.59 -18.57 -7.11
C ILE A 103 -4.45 -17.86 -6.34
N GLY A 104 -3.21 -18.32 -6.51
CA GLY A 104 -2.01 -17.67 -6.00
C GLY A 104 -1.89 -16.20 -6.41
N SER A 105 -2.32 -15.83 -7.62
CA SER A 105 -2.25 -14.45 -8.12
C SER A 105 -3.21 -13.53 -7.36
N LEU A 106 -4.39 -14.04 -6.97
CA LEU A 106 -5.34 -13.29 -6.13
C LEU A 106 -4.79 -13.13 -4.71
N ILE A 107 -4.20 -14.19 -4.15
CA ILE A 107 -3.55 -14.16 -2.84
C ILE A 107 -2.46 -13.09 -2.81
N ILE A 108 -1.58 -13.09 -3.81
CA ILE A 108 -0.48 -12.12 -3.95
C ILE A 108 -1.03 -10.71 -4.14
N CYS A 109 -2.10 -10.54 -4.90
CA CYS A 109 -2.68 -9.23 -5.17
C CYS A 109 -3.38 -8.61 -3.95
N PHE A 110 -4.11 -9.39 -3.17
CA PHE A 110 -4.94 -8.86 -2.07
C PHE A 110 -4.27 -8.94 -0.70
N ILE A 111 -3.65 -10.06 -0.33
CA ILE A 111 -3.17 -10.26 1.05
C ILE A 111 -2.10 -9.23 1.45
N PRO A 112 -1.01 -9.03 0.70
CA PRO A 112 -0.01 -8.02 1.03
C PRO A 112 -0.61 -6.63 1.12
N ARG A 113 -1.55 -6.29 0.24
CA ARG A 113 -2.16 -4.96 0.16
C ARG A 113 -3.07 -4.66 1.33
N ILE A 114 -3.86 -5.65 1.76
CA ILE A 114 -4.66 -5.57 2.98
C ILE A 114 -3.75 -5.41 4.21
N LEU A 115 -2.67 -6.20 4.29
CA LEU A 115 -1.72 -6.12 5.39
C LEU A 115 -0.95 -4.79 5.43
N THR A 116 -0.62 -4.20 4.29
CA THR A 116 -0.10 -2.82 4.21
C THR A 116 -1.09 -1.80 4.79
N GLY A 117 -2.39 -2.10 4.78
CA GLY A 117 -3.41 -1.29 5.45
C GLY A 117 -3.54 -1.54 6.95
N VAL A 118 -2.94 -2.60 7.50
CA VAL A 118 -3.14 -3.02 8.90
C VAL A 118 -1.86 -2.87 9.73
N VAL A 119 -0.73 -3.37 9.23
CA VAL A 119 0.57 -3.38 9.92
C VAL A 119 1.01 -1.97 10.35
N PRO A 120 0.96 -0.92 9.50
CA PRO A 120 1.40 0.42 9.89
C PRO A 120 0.66 1.00 11.08
N TYR A 121 -0.62 0.69 11.23
CA TYR A 121 -1.42 1.15 12.36
C TYR A 121 -0.92 0.55 13.68
N TYR A 122 -0.66 -0.75 13.71
CA TYR A 122 -0.16 -1.41 14.91
C TYR A 122 1.27 -0.97 15.24
N VAL A 123 2.12 -0.81 14.22
CA VAL A 123 3.47 -0.24 14.40
C VAL A 123 3.39 1.16 15.00
N TYR A 124 2.53 2.03 14.46
CA TYR A 124 2.35 3.38 15.00
C TYR A 124 1.85 3.39 16.45
N GLN A 125 0.85 2.54 16.76
CA GLN A 125 0.31 2.37 18.11
C GLN A 125 1.36 1.92 19.12
N LEU A 126 2.27 1.01 18.75
CA LEU A 126 3.35 0.57 19.63
C LEU A 126 4.30 1.72 19.99
N PHE A 127 4.64 2.58 19.02
CA PHE A 127 5.48 3.76 19.25
C PHE A 127 4.77 4.87 20.02
N LEU A 128 3.45 5.01 19.85
CA LEU A 128 2.62 5.92 20.64
C LEU A 128 2.56 5.49 22.11
N LYS A 129 2.35 4.19 22.37
CA LYS A 129 2.31 3.65 23.75
C LYS A 129 3.63 3.82 24.49
N LYS A 130 4.75 3.79 23.77
CA LYS A 130 6.10 4.02 24.34
C LYS A 130 6.47 5.50 24.48
N GLY A 131 5.72 6.43 23.86
CA GLY A 131 6.02 7.86 23.83
C GLY A 131 5.09 8.69 24.70
N LYS A 132 5.59 9.80 25.28
CA LYS A 132 4.78 10.80 26.02
C LYS A 132 4.12 11.86 25.13
N LYS A 133 4.17 11.72 23.80
CA LYS A 133 3.71 12.75 22.83
C LYS A 133 2.44 12.30 22.09
N ASP A 134 1.55 13.25 21.85
CA ASP A 134 0.31 13.04 21.07
C ASP A 134 0.57 12.60 19.61
N VAL A 135 1.71 12.97 19.04
CA VAL A 135 2.15 12.55 17.69
C VAL A 135 3.62 12.14 17.76
N SER A 136 3.90 10.87 17.49
CA SER A 136 5.27 10.35 17.44
C SER A 136 5.83 10.43 16.02
N ALA A 137 6.76 11.35 15.77
CA ALA A 137 7.47 11.43 14.50
C ALA A 137 8.24 10.13 14.16
N PRO A 138 8.97 9.51 15.11
CA PRO A 138 9.56 8.18 14.90
C PRO A 138 8.51 7.11 14.59
N GLY A 139 7.35 7.15 15.25
CA GLY A 139 6.24 6.25 14.95
C GLY A 139 5.74 6.37 13.52
N LEU A 140 5.65 7.59 12.97
CA LEU A 140 5.24 7.83 11.59
C LEU A 140 6.27 7.33 10.56
N VAL A 141 7.56 7.51 10.85
CA VAL A 141 8.65 6.92 10.04
C VAL A 141 8.50 5.41 10.00
N CYS A 142 8.40 4.77 11.16
CA CYS A 142 8.28 3.32 11.26
C CYS A 142 6.99 2.78 10.64
N ALA A 143 5.87 3.52 10.73
CA ALA A 143 4.63 3.16 10.07
C ALA A 143 4.75 3.21 8.54
N GLY A 144 5.35 4.28 7.99
CA GLY A 144 5.60 4.39 6.55
C GLY A 144 6.52 3.28 6.04
N PHE A 145 7.62 3.04 6.75
CA PHE A 145 8.62 2.01 6.42
C PHE A 145 8.02 0.60 6.49
N SER A 146 7.30 0.27 7.57
CA SER A 146 6.66 -1.04 7.74
C SER A 146 5.57 -1.29 6.70
N GLY A 147 4.81 -0.27 6.30
CA GLY A 147 3.78 -0.41 5.26
C GLY A 147 4.35 -0.74 3.89
N ALA A 148 5.40 -0.02 3.48
CA ALA A 148 6.10 -0.28 2.22
C ALA A 148 6.76 -1.66 2.23
N LEU A 149 7.54 -1.99 3.26
CA LEU A 149 8.20 -3.29 3.36
C LEU A 149 7.22 -4.46 3.43
N THR A 150 6.10 -4.32 4.13
CA THR A 150 5.05 -5.36 4.17
C THR A 150 4.56 -5.68 2.77
N ASN A 151 4.41 -4.67 1.90
CA ASN A 151 4.02 -4.90 0.52
C ASN A 151 5.12 -5.64 -0.23
N THR A 152 6.32 -5.04 -0.31
CA THR A 152 7.41 -5.56 -1.16
C THR A 152 7.85 -6.95 -0.72
N LEU A 153 8.08 -7.16 0.58
CA LEU A 153 8.53 -8.45 1.09
C LEU A 153 7.48 -9.54 0.89
N LEU A 154 6.22 -9.29 1.24
CA LEU A 154 5.19 -10.33 1.09
C LEU A 154 4.92 -10.63 -0.38
N VAL A 155 4.82 -9.61 -1.24
CA VAL A 155 4.62 -9.81 -2.68
C VAL A 155 5.74 -10.67 -3.25
N MET A 156 6.99 -10.30 -2.99
CA MET A 156 8.15 -10.97 -3.54
C MET A 156 8.33 -12.40 -3.01
N ASN A 157 8.09 -12.63 -1.71
CA ASN A 157 8.17 -13.97 -1.14
C ASN A 157 7.02 -14.88 -1.62
N LEU A 158 5.81 -14.34 -1.80
CA LEU A 158 4.70 -15.11 -2.33
C LEU A 158 4.86 -15.41 -3.84
N ILE A 159 5.48 -14.50 -4.61
CA ILE A 159 5.92 -14.78 -5.98
C ILE A 159 6.88 -15.98 -5.99
N PHE A 160 7.88 -15.98 -5.10
CA PHE A 160 8.82 -17.09 -4.97
C PHE A 160 8.12 -18.41 -4.61
N LEU A 161 7.12 -18.37 -3.72
CA LEU A 161 6.45 -19.60 -3.27
C LEU A 161 5.49 -20.18 -4.31
N PHE A 162 4.75 -19.34 -5.03
CA PHE A 162 3.68 -19.80 -5.93
C PHE A 162 4.03 -19.76 -7.42
N PHE A 163 5.01 -18.94 -7.84
CA PHE A 163 5.28 -18.66 -9.25
C PHE A 163 6.78 -18.65 -9.59
N ARG A 164 7.61 -19.39 -8.83
CA ARG A 164 9.08 -19.39 -9.01
C ARG A 164 9.51 -19.63 -10.46
N GLU A 165 9.06 -20.73 -11.06
CA GLU A 165 9.47 -21.16 -12.41
C GLU A 165 9.00 -20.17 -13.47
N GLY A 166 7.72 -19.77 -13.43
CA GLY A 166 7.18 -18.79 -14.37
C GLY A 166 7.82 -17.41 -14.22
N TYR A 167 8.18 -17.02 -13.00
CA TYR A 167 8.88 -15.76 -12.75
C TYR A 167 10.34 -15.79 -13.23
N ALA A 168 11.01 -16.94 -13.12
CA ALA A 168 12.34 -17.18 -13.68
C ALA A 168 12.32 -17.01 -15.21
N ALA A 169 11.41 -17.74 -15.86
CA ALA A 169 11.28 -17.77 -17.31
C ALA A 169 10.89 -16.40 -17.87
N ALA A 170 9.93 -15.70 -17.25
CA ALA A 170 9.49 -14.38 -17.67
C ALA A 170 10.58 -13.30 -17.59
N ASN A 171 11.58 -13.47 -16.72
CA ASN A 171 12.69 -12.54 -16.56
C ASN A 171 14.00 -13.04 -17.18
N GLY A 172 14.00 -14.22 -17.85
CA GLY A 172 15.20 -14.81 -18.45
C GLY A 172 16.28 -15.19 -17.43
N VAL A 173 15.90 -15.51 -16.19
CA VAL A 173 16.83 -15.86 -15.10
C VAL A 173 16.73 -17.35 -14.80
N ALA A 174 17.86 -17.99 -14.49
CA ALA A 174 17.87 -19.38 -14.04
C ALA A 174 17.06 -19.56 -12.75
N GLU A 175 16.30 -20.65 -12.61
CA GLU A 175 15.41 -20.90 -11.47
C GLU A 175 16.15 -20.89 -10.10
N THR A 176 17.40 -21.36 -10.09
CA THR A 176 18.30 -21.34 -8.93
C THR A 176 18.72 -19.91 -8.53
N ALA A 177 18.74 -18.98 -9.48
CA ALA A 177 19.10 -17.57 -9.27
C ALA A 177 17.90 -16.64 -9.03
N VAL A 178 16.66 -17.14 -9.18
CA VAL A 178 15.42 -16.35 -8.99
C VAL A 178 15.37 -15.67 -7.63
N TYR A 179 15.76 -16.35 -6.57
CA TYR A 179 15.74 -15.75 -5.23
C TYR A 179 16.73 -14.58 -5.11
N GLY A 180 17.91 -14.70 -5.72
CA GLY A 180 18.89 -13.60 -5.82
C GLY A 180 18.37 -12.42 -6.64
N PHE A 181 17.65 -12.70 -7.73
CA PHE A 181 16.96 -11.69 -8.53
C PHE A 181 15.83 -11.00 -7.76
N ILE A 182 15.05 -11.76 -6.99
CA ILE A 182 14.02 -11.20 -6.10
C ILE A 182 14.64 -10.29 -5.04
N LEU A 183 15.74 -10.71 -4.42
CA LEU A 183 16.50 -9.89 -3.46
C LEU A 183 16.99 -8.58 -4.09
N SER A 184 17.46 -8.60 -5.34
CA SER A 184 17.89 -7.39 -6.03
C SER A 184 16.71 -6.44 -6.27
N ILE A 185 15.54 -6.95 -6.62
CA ILE A 185 14.32 -6.15 -6.77
C ILE A 185 13.89 -5.55 -5.43
N ILE A 186 13.92 -6.32 -4.34
CA ILE A 186 13.64 -5.81 -2.98
C ILE A 186 14.62 -4.69 -2.63
N GLY A 187 15.91 -4.84 -2.95
CA GLY A 187 16.93 -3.82 -2.71
C GLY A 187 16.73 -2.56 -3.56
N MET A 188 16.52 -2.71 -4.87
CA MET A 188 16.43 -1.59 -5.81
C MET A 188 15.10 -0.83 -5.74
N ASN A 189 13.99 -1.52 -5.48
CA ASN A 189 12.67 -0.90 -5.44
C ASN A 189 12.15 -0.74 -4.01
N GLY A 190 12.26 -1.80 -3.19
CA GLY A 190 11.71 -1.79 -1.83
C GLY A 190 12.36 -0.77 -0.91
N ILE A 191 13.68 -0.56 -1.02
CA ILE A 191 14.38 0.43 -0.19
C ILE A 191 13.97 1.86 -0.56
N PRO A 192 14.05 2.31 -1.84
CA PRO A 192 13.59 3.65 -2.20
C PRO A 192 12.10 3.88 -1.90
N GLU A 193 11.23 2.89 -2.17
CA GLU A 193 9.81 2.97 -1.82
C GLU A 193 9.62 3.19 -0.31
N ALA A 194 10.32 2.43 0.52
CA ALA A 194 10.19 2.54 1.97
C ALA A 194 10.72 3.88 2.52
N ILE A 195 11.78 4.43 1.91
CA ILE A 195 12.30 5.77 2.25
C ILE A 195 11.28 6.84 1.88
N VAL A 196 10.76 6.81 0.65
CA VAL A 196 9.75 7.77 0.18
C VAL A 196 8.49 7.68 1.02
N ALA A 197 8.02 6.47 1.32
CA ALA A 197 6.86 6.22 2.16
C ALA A 197 7.06 6.77 3.58
N ALA A 198 8.23 6.57 4.18
CA ALA A 198 8.55 7.10 5.50
C ALA A 198 8.54 8.64 5.52
N ILE A 199 9.17 9.27 4.53
CA ILE A 199 9.21 10.74 4.41
C ILE A 199 7.79 11.29 4.25
N LEU A 200 7.02 10.79 3.28
CA LEU A 200 5.65 11.24 3.02
C LEU A 200 4.73 11.00 4.21
N THR A 201 4.84 9.83 4.87
CA THR A 201 4.03 9.51 6.04
C THR A 201 4.33 10.45 7.21
N VAL A 202 5.58 10.88 7.39
CA VAL A 202 5.92 11.88 8.41
C VAL A 202 5.38 13.26 8.05
N LEU A 203 5.64 13.73 6.83
CA LEU A 203 5.27 15.09 6.41
C LEU A 203 3.75 15.27 6.46
N ILE A 204 3.02 14.33 5.86
CA ILE A 204 1.56 14.37 5.78
C ILE A 204 0.95 13.95 7.11
N GLY A 205 1.45 12.87 7.72
CA GLY A 205 0.91 12.33 8.97
C GLY A 205 1.04 13.30 10.14
N LYS A 206 2.13 14.06 10.26
CA LYS A 206 2.27 15.10 11.30
C LYS A 206 1.19 16.17 11.18
N VAL A 207 0.87 16.58 9.96
CA VAL A 207 -0.15 17.61 9.69
C VAL A 207 -1.54 17.05 9.97
N LEU A 208 -1.85 15.87 9.43
CA LEU A 208 -3.19 15.27 9.54
C LEU A 208 -3.52 14.78 10.96
N LEU A 209 -2.53 14.31 11.73
CA LEU A 209 -2.74 13.85 13.11
C LEU A 209 -2.69 14.97 14.15
N ASN A 210 -2.34 16.20 13.75
CA ASN A 210 -2.35 17.34 14.65
C ASN A 210 -3.80 17.66 15.07
N LYS A 211 -4.07 17.69 16.39
CA LYS A 211 -5.39 17.95 16.98
C LYS A 211 -6.09 19.20 16.41
N LYS A 212 -5.34 20.29 16.16
CA LYS A 212 -5.90 21.54 15.61
C LYS A 212 -6.38 21.39 14.17
N VAL A 213 -5.59 20.70 13.35
CA VAL A 213 -5.94 20.43 11.96
C VAL A 213 -7.08 19.43 11.93
N ARG A 214 -6.91 18.30 12.62
CA ARG A 214 -7.88 17.21 12.77
C ARG A 214 -9.28 17.68 13.14
N SER A 215 -9.41 18.61 14.10
CA SER A 215 -10.69 19.23 14.48
C SER A 215 -11.32 20.04 13.34
N LYS A 216 -10.52 20.76 12.53
CA LYS A 216 -10.99 21.53 11.38
C LYS A 216 -11.36 20.68 10.16
N ILE A 217 -10.61 19.61 9.90
CA ILE A 217 -10.87 18.65 8.80
C ILE A 217 -11.86 17.56 9.20
N GLY A 218 -12.26 17.53 10.47
CA GLY A 218 -13.28 16.62 10.99
C GLY A 218 -12.83 15.16 11.15
N PHE A 219 -11.54 14.92 11.37
CA PHE A 219 -10.99 13.58 11.59
C PHE A 219 -11.00 13.15 13.06
#